data_AF-A0AAJ6N2S2-F1
#
_entry.id   AF-A0AAJ6N2S2-F1
#
_cell.length_a   1.000
_cell.length_b   1.000
_cell.length_c   1.000
_cell.angle_alpha   90.00
_cell.angle_beta   90.00
_cell.angle_gamma   90.00
#
_symmetry.space_group_name_H-M   'P 1'
#
loop_
_entity.id
_entity.type
_entity.pdbx_description
1 polymer ?
#
loop_
_entity_poly.entity_id
_entity_poly.type
_entity_poly.pdbx_seq_one_letter_code
_entity_poly.pdbx_strand_id
1 'polypeptide(L)'
;MHFIVILGALISLSFTSTYLVASIRGRVKPNKITWLIWGIAPLISTAASLSTGVSWASLPVFMAGSGPILVFTVACFNKAAYWKMGKIDYICGFVSILALVAWYMTKNPNVAILLAILSDALAALPTLIKGWNFPETENGFLFLGSLFSDLSHYP
;
A
#
# COMPACT_ATOMS: atom_id res chain seq x y z
N MET A 1 18.60 -15.86 6.08
CA MET A 1 17.89 -14.57 5.94
C MET A 1 17.39 -14.32 4.52
N HIS A 2 18.19 -14.51 3.46
CA HIS A 2 17.73 -14.29 2.07
C HIS A 2 16.53 -15.14 1.62
N PHE A 3 16.43 -16.40 2.09
CA PHE A 3 15.31 -17.28 1.77
C PHE A 3 13.94 -16.69 2.20
N ILE A 4 13.88 -16.12 3.40
CA ILE A 4 12.64 -15.54 3.95
C ILE A 4 12.23 -14.30 3.15
N VAL A 5 13.20 -13.45 2.79
CA VAL A 5 12.96 -12.26 1.95
C VAL A 5 12.43 -12.64 0.57
N ILE A 6 13.02 -13.65 -0.08
CA ILE A 6 12.56 -14.14 -1.38
C ILE A 6 11.16 -14.75 -1.27
N LEU A 7 10.91 -15.55 -0.24
CA LEU A 7 9.60 -16.16 0.01
C LEU A 7 8.53 -15.09 0.23
N GLY A 8 8.80 -14.09 1.07
CA GLY A 8 7.91 -12.95 1.31
C GLY A 8 7.61 -12.15 0.03
N ALA A 9 8.61 -11.95 -0.84
CA ALA A 9 8.44 -11.29 -2.12
C ALA A 9 7.56 -12.10 -3.09
N LEU A 10 7.75 -13.42 -3.18
CA LEU A 10 6.93 -14.30 -4.02
C LEU A 10 5.47 -14.35 -3.55
N ILE A 11 5.26 -14.38 -2.23
CA ILE A 11 3.94 -14.30 -1.61
C ILE A 11 3.28 -12.96 -2.00
N SER A 12 3.95 -11.84 -1.75
CA SER A 12 3.45 -10.50 -2.09
C SER A 12 3.10 -10.37 -3.57
N LEU A 13 3.94 -10.92 -4.46
CA LEU A 13 3.69 -10.93 -5.90
C LEU A 13 2.43 -11.73 -6.26
N SER A 14 2.19 -12.89 -5.64
CA SER A 14 1.02 -13.74 -5.90
C SER A 14 -0.28 -13.03 -5.51
N PHE A 15 -0.30 -12.41 -4.33
CA PHE A 15 -1.46 -11.64 -3.85
C PHE A 15 -1.69 -10.39 -4.70
N THR A 16 -0.64 -9.62 -4.98
CA THR A 16 -0.71 -8.45 -5.87
C THR A 16 -1.27 -8.83 -7.24
N SER A 17 -0.76 -9.90 -7.85
CA SER A 17 -1.20 -10.37 -9.16
C SER A 17 -2.68 -10.75 -9.15
N THR A 18 -3.14 -11.42 -8.09
CA THR A 18 -4.54 -11.80 -7.94
C THR A 18 -5.47 -10.58 -7.81
N TYR A 19 -5.07 -9.56 -7.03
CA TYR A 19 -5.83 -8.31 -6.89
C TYR A 19 -5.84 -7.52 -8.20
N LEU A 20 -4.69 -7.46 -8.87
CA LEU A 20 -4.54 -6.76 -10.14
C LEU A 20 -5.44 -7.38 -11.23
N VAL A 21 -5.45 -8.72 -11.35
CA VAL A 21 -6.34 -9.43 -12.29
C VAL A 21 -7.81 -9.19 -11.94
N ALA A 22 -8.18 -9.22 -10.66
CA ALA A 22 -9.54 -8.91 -10.23
C ALA A 22 -9.93 -7.46 -10.57
N SER A 23 -9.00 -6.51 -10.44
CA SER A 23 -9.19 -5.10 -10.78
C SER A 23 -9.36 -4.93 -12.29
N ILE A 24 -8.52 -5.57 -13.10
CA ILE A 24 -8.62 -5.57 -14.57
C ILE A 24 -9.98 -6.11 -15.02
N ARG A 25 -10.47 -7.18 -14.36
CA ARG A 25 -11.78 -7.78 -14.62
C ARG A 25 -12.96 -7.00 -14.03
N GLY A 26 -12.73 -5.88 -13.34
CA GLY A 26 -13.76 -5.07 -12.69
C GLY A 26 -14.48 -5.76 -11.53
N ARG A 27 -13.94 -6.86 -11.01
CA ARG A 27 -14.49 -7.58 -9.85
C ARG A 27 -14.22 -6.86 -8.55
N VAL A 28 -13.13 -6.09 -8.50
CA VAL A 28 -12.83 -5.16 -7.41
C VAL A 28 -12.69 -3.76 -7.97
N LYS A 29 -12.99 -2.75 -7.16
CA LYS A 29 -13.03 -1.34 -7.56
C LYS A 29 -12.12 -0.52 -6.63
N PRO A 30 -10.81 -0.48 -6.86
CA PRO A 30 -9.85 -0.02 -5.87
C PRO A 30 -10.04 1.47 -5.54
N ASN A 31 -9.95 1.87 -4.26
CA ASN A 31 -9.95 3.28 -3.90
C ASN A 31 -8.62 3.95 -4.30
N LYS A 32 -8.65 4.80 -5.33
CA LYS A 32 -7.45 5.42 -5.91
C LYS A 32 -6.57 6.14 -4.89
N ILE A 33 -7.13 6.79 -3.87
CA ILE A 33 -6.35 7.54 -2.88
C ILE A 33 -5.55 6.59 -1.99
N THR A 34 -6.21 5.56 -1.46
CA THR A 34 -5.56 4.53 -0.64
C THR A 34 -4.41 3.87 -1.38
N TRP A 35 -4.68 3.36 -2.58
CA TRP A 35 -3.72 2.61 -3.38
C TRP A 35 -2.55 3.47 -3.87
N LEU A 36 -2.77 4.77 -4.09
CA LEU A 36 -1.71 5.72 -4.41
C LEU A 36 -0.78 5.92 -3.22
N ILE A 37 -1.33 6.17 -2.02
CA ILE A 37 -0.53 6.47 -0.83
C ILE A 37 0.25 5.23 -0.37
N TRP A 38 -0.42 4.07 -0.33
CA TRP A 38 0.24 2.78 -0.07
C TRP A 38 1.29 2.42 -1.11
N GLY A 39 1.24 3.00 -2.30
CA GLY A 39 2.29 2.85 -3.30
C GLY A 39 3.47 3.79 -3.09
N ILE A 40 3.20 5.08 -2.90
CA ILE A 40 4.23 6.12 -2.82
C ILE A 40 5.09 5.98 -1.55
N ALA A 41 4.48 5.76 -0.38
CA ALA A 41 5.22 5.76 0.88
C ALA A 41 6.31 4.66 0.94
N PRO A 42 6.03 3.39 0.61
CA PRO A 42 7.06 2.35 0.57
C PRO A 42 8.09 2.57 -0.55
N LEU A 43 7.71 3.15 -1.68
CA LEU A 43 8.69 3.47 -2.75
C LEU A 43 9.66 4.57 -2.33
N ILE A 44 9.20 5.60 -1.61
CA ILE A 44 10.09 6.59 -1.00
C ILE A 44 11.02 5.91 0.02
N SER A 45 10.48 5.05 0.89
CA SER A 45 11.29 4.31 1.86
C SER A 45 12.31 3.40 1.18
N THR A 46 11.95 2.78 0.04
CA THR A 46 12.86 1.96 -0.76
C THR A 46 14.00 2.80 -1.32
N ALA A 47 13.69 3.95 -1.91
CA ALA A 47 14.70 4.87 -2.44
C ALA A 47 15.66 5.36 -1.34
N ALA A 48 15.11 5.67 -0.16
CA ALA A 48 15.91 6.04 1.01
C ALA A 48 16.84 4.89 1.44
N SER A 49 16.32 3.68 1.59
CA SER A 49 17.12 2.50 1.99
C SER A 49 18.23 2.19 0.97
N LEU A 50 17.95 2.24 -0.33
CA LEU A 50 18.95 2.03 -1.38
C LEU A 50 20.05 3.09 -1.36
N SER A 51 19.73 4.34 -1.03
CA SER A 51 20.73 5.42 -0.90
C SER A 51 21.73 5.19 0.24
N THR A 52 21.38 4.36 1.23
CA THR A 52 22.24 4.00 2.36
C THR A 52 23.01 2.69 2.15
N GLY A 53 22.90 2.06 0.98
CA GLY A 53 23.57 0.81 0.64
C GLY A 53 22.85 -0.46 1.13
N VAL A 54 21.67 -0.34 1.74
CA VAL A 54 20.87 -1.49 2.20
C VAL A 54 20.07 -2.07 1.04
N SER A 55 20.51 -3.20 0.48
CA SER A 55 19.86 -3.78 -0.72
C SER A 55 18.79 -4.83 -0.39
N TRP A 56 19.10 -5.82 0.43
CA TRP A 56 18.21 -6.97 0.64
C TRP A 56 16.95 -6.66 1.47
N ALA A 57 17.07 -5.78 2.48
CA ALA A 57 15.90 -5.34 3.25
C ALA A 57 14.99 -4.37 2.46
N SER A 58 15.48 -3.81 1.34
CA SER A 58 14.70 -2.93 0.48
C SER A 58 13.74 -3.68 -0.44
N LEU A 59 13.97 -4.98 -0.70
CA LEU A 59 13.15 -5.76 -1.62
C LEU A 59 11.69 -5.93 -1.14
N PRO A 60 11.41 -6.33 0.11
CA PRO A 60 10.03 -6.42 0.60
C PRO A 60 9.30 -5.07 0.58
N VAL A 61 9.99 -4.00 0.99
CA VAL A 61 9.45 -2.63 1.00
C VAL A 61 9.14 -2.15 -0.43
N PHE A 62 10.00 -2.49 -1.39
CA PHE A 62 9.74 -2.22 -2.81
C PHE A 62 8.51 -2.98 -3.32
N MET A 63 8.35 -4.26 -2.94
CA MET A 63 7.18 -5.05 -3.32
C MET A 63 5.90 -4.48 -2.69
N ALA A 64 5.95 -4.02 -1.44
CA ALA A 64 4.85 -3.36 -0.75
C ALA A 64 4.40 -2.07 -1.46
N GLY A 65 5.29 -1.34 -2.14
CA GLY A 65 4.93 -0.12 -2.89
C GLY A 65 4.59 -0.35 -4.38
N SER A 66 5.32 -1.23 -5.06
CA SER A 66 5.16 -1.47 -6.50
C SER A 66 3.81 -2.09 -6.84
N GLY A 67 3.32 -3.04 -6.03
CA GLY A 67 2.00 -3.66 -6.22
C GLY A 67 0.86 -2.64 -6.15
N PRO A 68 0.77 -1.81 -5.10
CA PRO A 68 -0.24 -0.76 -5.02
C PRO A 68 -0.19 0.27 -6.15
N ILE A 69 0.99 0.62 -6.65
CA ILE A 69 1.10 1.51 -7.83
C ILE A 69 0.51 0.85 -9.09
N LEU A 70 0.72 -0.45 -9.30
CA LEU A 70 0.08 -1.16 -10.41
C LEU A 70 -1.44 -1.16 -10.27
N VAL A 71 -1.95 -1.41 -9.07
CA VAL A 71 -3.39 -1.40 -8.79
C VAL A 71 -3.99 0.01 -8.98
N PHE A 72 -3.33 1.04 -8.48
CA PHE A 72 -3.71 2.43 -8.71
C PHE A 72 -3.76 2.76 -10.21
N THR A 73 -2.74 2.35 -10.96
CA THR A 73 -2.69 2.56 -12.41
C THR A 73 -3.88 1.92 -13.10
N VAL A 74 -4.19 0.66 -12.78
CA VAL A 74 -5.39 -0.02 -13.29
C VAL A 74 -6.67 0.71 -12.88
N ALA A 75 -6.79 1.16 -11.63
CA ALA A 75 -7.99 1.87 -11.16
C ALA A 75 -8.19 3.24 -11.85
N CYS A 76 -7.13 3.87 -12.35
CA CYS A 76 -7.19 5.12 -13.11
C CYS A 76 -7.64 4.91 -14.55
N PHE A 77 -7.14 3.86 -15.23
CA PHE A 77 -7.35 3.67 -16.67
C PHE A 77 -8.44 2.64 -17.01
N ASN A 78 -8.80 1.76 -16.08
CA ASN A 78 -9.84 0.75 -16.29
C ASN A 78 -11.21 1.26 -15.82
N LYS A 79 -12.10 1.54 -16.77
CA LYS A 79 -13.49 1.92 -16.48
C LYS A 79 -14.25 0.86 -15.67
N ALA A 80 -13.92 -0.43 -15.85
CA ALA A 80 -14.56 -1.51 -15.11
C ALA A 80 -14.18 -1.53 -13.61
N ALA A 81 -13.02 -0.97 -13.26
CA ALA A 81 -12.51 -0.85 -11.89
C ALA A 81 -12.91 0.47 -11.22
N TYR A 82 -13.71 1.32 -11.87
CA TYR A 82 -13.99 2.66 -11.39
C TYR A 82 -14.74 2.65 -10.05
N TRP A 83 -14.21 3.42 -9.10
CA TRP A 83 -14.86 3.75 -7.83
C TRP A 83 -15.11 5.26 -7.72
N LYS A 84 -16.31 5.64 -7.26
CA LYS A 84 -16.67 7.04 -7.01
C LYS A 84 -16.11 7.48 -5.66
N MET A 85 -15.18 8.43 -5.66
CA MET A 85 -14.56 8.93 -4.43
C MET A 85 -15.46 9.91 -3.68
N GLY A 86 -15.53 9.75 -2.36
CA GLY A 86 -16.29 10.60 -1.45
C GLY A 86 -15.42 11.66 -0.75
N LYS A 87 -16.06 12.53 0.04
CA LYS A 87 -15.35 13.56 0.83
C LYS A 87 -14.34 12.96 1.81
N ILE A 88 -14.70 11.85 2.45
CA ILE A 88 -13.84 11.15 3.42
C ILE A 88 -12.53 10.72 2.74
N ASP A 89 -12.60 10.19 1.52
CA ASP A 89 -11.42 9.75 0.77
C ASP A 89 -10.41 10.88 0.58
N TYR A 90 -10.88 12.06 0.15
CA TYR A 90 -10.02 13.23 -0.05
C TYR A 90 -9.45 13.78 1.26
N ILE A 91 -10.23 13.82 2.33
CA ILE A 91 -9.76 14.26 3.64
C ILE A 91 -8.68 13.30 4.16
N CYS A 92 -8.93 11.99 4.11
CA CYS A 92 -7.96 10.97 4.51
C CYS A 92 -6.68 11.11 3.70
N GLY A 93 -6.80 11.20 2.37
CA GLY A 93 -5.64 11.35 1.50
C GLY A 93 -4.82 12.60 1.77
N PHE A 94 -5.50 13.74 1.99
CA PHE A 94 -4.84 15.00 2.31
C PHE A 94 -4.08 14.91 3.65
N VAL A 95 -4.72 14.39 4.69
CA VAL A 95 -4.08 14.29 6.02
C VAL A 95 -2.94 13.25 6.01
N SER A 96 -3.09 12.13 5.29
CA SER A 96 -1.99 11.18 5.08
C SER A 96 -0.80 11.82 4.39
N ILE A 97 -1.02 12.61 3.34
CA ILE A 97 0.07 13.33 2.65
C ILE A 97 0.75 14.32 3.61
N LEU A 98 -0.01 15.06 4.41
CA LEU A 98 0.58 15.95 5.43
C LEU A 98 1.44 15.17 6.44
N ALA A 99 0.98 14.00 6.87
CA ALA A 99 1.74 13.13 7.76
C ALA A 99 3.03 12.60 7.10
N LEU A 100 3.01 12.24 5.81
CA LEU A 100 4.21 11.86 5.05
C LEU A 100 5.20 13.01 4.88
N VAL A 101 4.70 14.23 4.63
CA VAL A 101 5.57 15.42 4.56
C VAL A 101 6.20 15.70 5.92
N ALA A 102 5.43 15.63 7.01
CA ALA A 102 5.95 15.79 8.36
C ALA A 102 6.97 14.69 8.72
N TRP A 103 6.71 13.45 8.30
CA TRP A 103 7.63 12.32 8.43
C TRP A 103 8.97 12.62 7.76
N TYR A 104 8.96 13.16 6.55
CA TYR A 104 10.18 13.52 5.83
C TYR A 104 10.96 14.67 6.49
N MET A 105 10.26 15.60 7.15
CA MET A 105 10.87 16.76 7.79
C MET A 105 11.45 16.47 9.19
N THR A 106 10.95 15.46 9.90
CA THR A 106 11.40 15.19 11.27
C THR A 106 12.77 14.50 11.30
N LYS A 107 13.63 14.93 12.23
CA LYS A 107 14.93 14.31 12.50
C LYS A 107 14.86 13.25 13.61
N ASN A 108 13.73 13.15 14.31
CA ASN A 108 13.54 12.19 15.39
C ASN A 108 12.96 10.88 14.82
N PRO A 109 13.69 9.74 14.89
CA PRO A 109 13.22 8.47 14.32
C PRO A 109 11.89 7.97 14.88
N ASN A 110 11.61 8.18 16.17
CA ASN A 110 10.37 7.73 16.79
C ASN A 110 9.16 8.53 16.28
N VAL A 111 9.33 9.84 16.12
CA VAL A 111 8.29 10.72 15.56
C VAL A 111 8.06 10.37 14.09
N ALA A 112 9.13 10.04 13.35
CA ALA A 112 9.02 9.59 11.97
C ALA A 112 8.16 8.31 11.90
N ILE A 113 8.51 7.27 12.66
CA ILE A 113 7.75 6.01 12.68
C ILE A 113 6.27 6.26 13.02
N LEU A 114 5.97 7.09 14.03
CA LEU A 114 4.60 7.43 14.39
C LEU A 114 3.84 8.09 13.24
N LEU A 115 4.44 9.07 12.57
CA LEU A 115 3.82 9.78 11.44
C LEU A 115 3.59 8.86 10.24
N ALA A 116 4.51 7.94 9.96
CA ALA A 116 4.35 6.94 8.91
C ALA A 116 3.16 6.01 9.20
N ILE A 117 3.06 5.50 10.43
CA ILE A 117 1.93 4.65 10.85
C ILE A 117 0.60 5.42 10.74
N LEU A 118 0.56 6.67 11.19
CA LEU A 118 -0.64 7.52 11.08
C LEU A 118 -1.03 7.77 9.63
N SER A 119 -0.06 8.04 8.75
CA SER A 119 -0.30 8.19 7.32
C SER A 119 -0.94 6.94 6.73
N ASP A 120 -0.38 5.76 7.02
CA ASP A 120 -0.86 4.49 6.48
C ASP A 120 -2.25 4.13 7.02
N ALA A 121 -2.51 4.37 8.31
CA ALA A 121 -3.82 4.13 8.92
C ALA A 121 -4.90 5.04 8.31
N LEU A 122 -4.58 6.32 8.09
CA LEU A 122 -5.48 7.26 7.42
C LEU A 122 -5.69 6.88 5.95
N ALA A 123 -4.65 6.43 5.26
CA ALA A 123 -4.76 5.97 3.88
C ALA A 123 -5.61 4.70 3.76
N ALA A 124 -5.59 3.83 4.77
CA ALA A 124 -6.41 2.61 4.81
C ALA A 124 -7.90 2.89 5.01
N LEU A 125 -8.25 3.97 5.72
CA LEU A 125 -9.60 4.24 6.20
C LEU A 125 -10.66 4.29 5.08
N PRO A 126 -10.43 4.96 3.93
CA PRO A 126 -11.37 4.94 2.80
C PRO A 126 -11.68 3.53 2.29
N THR A 127 -10.66 2.67 2.20
CA THR A 127 -10.82 1.28 1.74
C THR A 127 -11.54 0.44 2.79
N LEU A 128 -11.28 0.66 4.08
CA LEU A 128 -11.98 -0.03 5.17
C LEU A 128 -13.47 0.34 5.19
N ILE A 129 -13.80 1.63 5.13
CA ILE A 129 -15.18 2.10 5.08
C ILE A 129 -15.88 1.55 3.84
N LYS A 130 -15.21 1.56 2.69
CA LYS A 130 -15.73 0.98 1.45
C LYS A 130 -15.97 -0.52 1.58
N GLY A 131 -15.01 -1.28 2.11
CA GLY A 131 -15.13 -2.73 2.28
C GLY A 131 -16.24 -3.12 3.27
N TRP A 132 -16.53 -2.27 4.26
CA TRP A 132 -17.65 -2.48 5.19
C TRP A 132 -19.01 -2.21 4.55
N ASN A 133 -19.14 -1.14 3.77
CA ASN A 133 -20.42 -0.73 3.18
C ASN A 133 -20.73 -1.43 1.84
N PHE A 134 -19.69 -1.82 1.10
CA PHE A 134 -19.77 -2.40 -0.25
C PHE A 134 -18.79 -3.59 -0.37
N PRO A 135 -18.98 -4.66 0.43
CA PRO A 135 -18.04 -5.79 0.53
C PRO A 135 -17.81 -6.50 -0.81
N GLU A 136 -18.79 -6.48 -1.72
CA GLU A 136 -18.70 -7.05 -3.07
C GLU A 136 -17.70 -6.32 -3.98
N THR A 137 -17.25 -5.12 -3.58
CA THR A 137 -16.34 -4.29 -4.37
C THR A 137 -14.87 -4.40 -3.94
N GLU A 138 -14.59 -5.20 -2.91
CA GLU A 138 -13.25 -5.48 -2.38
C GLU A 138 -13.06 -6.98 -2.19
N ASN A 139 -11.81 -7.41 -2.04
CA ASN A 139 -11.51 -8.81 -1.77
C ASN A 139 -10.59 -8.93 -0.54
N GLY A 140 -11.19 -9.30 0.58
CA GLY A 140 -10.56 -9.42 1.90
C GLY A 140 -9.37 -10.40 1.95
N PHE A 141 -9.38 -11.45 1.13
CA PHE A 141 -8.36 -12.49 1.11
C PHE A 141 -6.98 -11.94 0.71
N LEU A 142 -6.94 -10.81 0.03
CA LEU A 142 -5.72 -10.21 -0.50
C LEU A 142 -4.97 -9.36 0.52
N PHE A 143 -5.69 -8.74 1.46
CA PHE A 143 -5.09 -7.99 2.58
C PHE A 143 -4.37 -8.91 3.57
N LEU A 144 -4.79 -10.18 3.68
CA LEU A 144 -4.11 -11.17 4.51
C LEU A 144 -2.70 -11.46 3.99
N GLY A 145 -2.52 -11.51 2.67
CA GLY A 145 -1.24 -11.81 2.04
C GLY A 145 -0.15 -10.76 2.27
N SER A 146 -0.50 -9.47 2.21
CA SER A 146 0.41 -8.39 2.56
C SER A 146 0.81 -8.46 4.04
N LEU A 147 -0.15 -8.75 4.91
CA LEU A 147 0.10 -8.88 6.35
C LEU A 147 1.06 -10.05 6.66
N PHE A 148 0.94 -11.19 5.98
CA PHE A 148 1.88 -12.30 6.11
C PHE A 148 3.27 -12.00 5.53
N SER A 149 3.35 -11.21 4.46
CA SER A 149 4.62 -10.75 3.90
C SER A 149 5.36 -9.84 4.89
N ASP A 150 4.66 -8.90 5.53
CA ASP A 150 5.25 -8.00 6.53
C ASP A 150 5.69 -8.74 7.80
N LEU A 151 4.89 -9.71 8.27
CA LEU A 151 5.24 -10.55 9.43
C LEU A 151 6.48 -11.41 9.17
N SER A 152 6.74 -11.80 7.92
CA SER A 152 7.94 -12.56 7.57
C SER A 152 9.24 -11.76 7.73
N HIS A 153 9.15 -10.45 8.05
CA HIS A 153 10.31 -9.59 8.26
C HIS A 153 10.88 -9.62 9.69
N TYR A 154 10.15 -10.15 10.68
CA TYR A 154 10.61 -10.24 12.08
C TYR A 154 10.97 -11.68 12.49
N PRO A 155 12.18 -11.93 13.01
CA PRO A 155 12.53 -13.19 13.68
C PRO A 155 11.88 -13.31 15.06
#